data_AF-A0A523AK57-F1
#
_entry.id   AF-A0A523AK57-F1
#
_cell.length_a   1.000
_cell.length_b   1.000
_cell.length_c   1.000
_cell.angle_alpha   90.00
_cell.angle_beta   90.00
_cell.angle_gamma   90.00
#
_symmetry.space_group_name_H-M   'P 1'
#
loop_
_entity.id
_entity.type
_entity.pdbx_description
1 polymer ?
#
loop_
_entity_poly.entity_id
_entity_poly.type
_entity_poly.pdbx_seq_one_letter_code
_entity_poly.pdbx_strand_id
1 'polypeptide(L)' 'AVKEWAYSGKIKYIKKPGGKYRYPESEIKRLLGEAPKGRVAIYARVSSADQREDLERQKQRLVEYAKSKGL' A
#
# COMPACT_ATOMS: atom_id res chain seq x y z
N ALA A 1 -12.87 -16.53 20.87
CA ALA A 1 -12.98 -15.24 20.15
C ALA A 1 -11.71 -14.92 19.32
N VAL A 2 -10.76 -14.08 19.78
CA VAL A 2 -9.64 -13.61 18.91
C VAL A 2 -8.64 -14.74 18.55
N LYS A 3 -8.37 -15.67 19.47
CA LYS A 3 -7.49 -16.82 19.20
C LYS A 3 -8.05 -17.73 18.11
N GLU A 4 -9.36 -17.95 18.08
CA GLU A 4 -10.01 -18.80 17.07
C GLU A 4 -9.93 -18.19 15.68
N TRP A 5 -10.01 -16.86 15.56
CA TRP A 5 -9.81 -16.17 14.28
C TRP A 5 -8.36 -16.24 13.80
N ALA A 6 -7.42 -16.28 14.73
CA ALA A 6 -6.01 -16.51 14.45
C ALA A 6 -5.77 -17.95 13.95
N TYR A 7 -6.38 -18.95 14.60
CA TYR A 7 -6.31 -20.36 14.20
C TYR A 7 -7.06 -20.62 12.88
N SER A 8 -8.16 -19.92 12.63
CA SER A 8 -8.93 -20.03 11.38
C SER A 8 -8.30 -19.25 10.21
N GLY A 9 -7.09 -18.69 10.37
CA GLY A 9 -6.38 -17.94 9.32
C GLY A 9 -6.98 -16.60 8.94
N LYS A 10 -7.99 -16.11 9.68
CA LYS A 10 -8.65 -14.81 9.39
C LYS A 10 -7.79 -13.62 9.80
N ILE A 11 -6.89 -13.81 10.77
CA ILE A 11 -5.92 -12.83 11.24
C ILE A 11 -4.53 -13.45 11.28
N LYS A 12 -3.54 -12.82 10.64
CA LYS A 12 -2.14 -13.27 10.76
C LYS A 12 -1.62 -12.95 12.16
N TYR A 13 -0.89 -13.90 12.75
CA TYR A 13 -0.28 -13.73 14.05
C TYR A 13 1.17 -14.19 14.04
N ILE A 14 1.98 -13.58 14.90
CA ILE A 14 3.37 -13.96 15.14
C ILE A 14 3.44 -14.54 16.54
N LYS A 15 3.89 -15.80 16.65
CA LYS A 15 4.14 -16.45 17.93
C LYS A 15 5.57 -16.12 18.36
N LYS A 16 5.72 -15.40 19.47
CA LYS A 16 7.06 -15.17 20.05
C LYS A 16 7.57 -16.46 20.71
N PRO A 17 8.89 -16.63 20.86
CA PRO A 17 9.49 -17.78 21.56
C PRO A 17 8.90 -17.99 22.97
N GLY A 18 8.53 -16.90 23.66
CA GLY A 18 7.87 -16.95 24.97
C GLY A 18 6.35 -17.17 24.95
N GLY A 19 5.79 -17.78 23.90
CA GLY A 19 4.38 -18.22 23.85
C GLY A 19 3.32 -17.11 23.71
N LYS A 20 3.72 -15.83 23.68
CA LYS A 20 2.81 -14.69 23.48
C LYS A 20 2.49 -14.48 22.00
N TYR A 21 1.21 -14.28 21.70
CA TYR A 21 0.71 -13.94 20.37
C TYR A 21 0.84 -12.43 20.12
N ARG A 22 1.38 -12.05 18.96
CA ARG A 22 1.36 -10.66 18.46
C ARG A 22 0.56 -10.61 17.17
N TYR A 23 -0.38 -9.68 17.09
CA TYR A 23 -1.14 -9.39 15.89
C TYR A 23 -0.56 -8.11 15.26
N PRO A 24 -0.13 -8.13 13.98
CA PRO A 24 0.32 -6.93 13.31
C PRO A 24 -0.79 -5.89 13.23
N GLU A 25 -0.46 -4.63 13.51
CA GLU A 25 -1.41 -3.52 13.39
C GLU A 25 -1.98 -3.40 11.98
N SER A 26 -1.19 -3.75 10.95
CA SER A 26 -1.63 -3.78 9.55
C SER A 26 -2.80 -4.74 9.31
N GLU A 27 -2.85 -5.88 10.02
CA GLU A 27 -3.97 -6.82 9.92
C GLU A 27 -5.22 -6.30 10.63
N ILE A 28 -5.04 -5.63 11.78
CA ILE A 28 -6.15 -5.00 12.49
C ILE A 28 -6.75 -3.89 11.62
N LYS A 29 -5.91 -3.04 11.03
CA LYS A 29 -6.31 -1.99 10.09
C LYS A 29 -6.99 -2.56 8.83
N ARG A 30 -6.50 -3.68 8.27
CA ARG A 30 -7.17 -4.39 7.17
C ARG A 30 -8.58 -4.83 7.55
N LEU A 31 -8.76 -5.41 8.73
CA LEU A 31 -10.07 -5.90 9.22
C LEU A 31 -11.05 -4.77 9.52
N LEU A 32 -10.55 -3.62 9.98
CA LEU A 32 -11.32 -2.40 10.21
C LEU A 32 -11.68 -1.67 8.89
N GLY A 33 -11.19 -2.15 7.74
CA GLY A 33 -11.37 -1.45 6.45
C GLY A 33 -10.48 -0.21 6.31
N GLU A 34 -9.65 0.10 7.31
CA GLU A 34 -8.62 1.13 7.31
C GLU A 34 -7.33 0.63 6.66
N ALA A 35 -7.43 -0.18 5.61
CA ALA A 35 -6.24 -0.50 4.82
C ALA A 35 -5.62 0.84 4.39
N PRO A 36 -4.33 1.09 4.68
CA PRO A 36 -3.70 2.29 4.17
C PRO A 36 -3.75 2.19 2.65
N LYS A 37 -4.68 2.92 2.03
CA LYS A 37 -4.65 3.18 0.60
C LYS A 37 -3.29 3.81 0.37
N GLY A 38 -2.34 3.05 -0.15
CA GLY A 38 -0.98 3.52 -0.32
C GLY A 38 -1.06 4.78 -1.18
N ARG A 39 -0.55 5.90 -0.67
CA ARG A 39 -0.57 7.15 -1.42
C ARG A 39 0.63 7.14 -2.35
N VAL A 40 0.39 7.34 -3.64
CA VAL A 40 1.45 7.48 -4.64
C VAL A 40 1.67 8.95 -4.93
N ALA A 41 2.92 9.38 -4.84
CA ALA A 41 3.35 10.68 -5.33
C ALA A 41 4.12 10.48 -6.65
N ILE A 42 3.76 11.27 -7.67
CA ILE A 42 4.44 11.27 -8.98
C ILE A 42 5.21 12.57 -9.09
N TYR A 43 6.49 12.47 -9.44
CA TYR A 43 7.35 13.61 -9.71
C TYR A 43 7.93 13.50 -11.12
N ALA A 44 7.85 14.58 -11.88
CA ALA A 44 8.43 14.70 -13.22
C ALA A 44 8.96 16.13 -13.41
N ARG A 45 10.07 16.28 -14.13
CA ARG A 45 10.71 17.57 -14.41
C ARG A 45 11.32 17.57 -15.81
N VAL A 46 11.28 18.72 -16.47
CA VAL A 46 11.98 19.00 -17.73
C VAL A 46 13.03 20.10 -17.54
N SER A 47 14.01 20.17 -18.45
CA SER A 47 15.12 21.14 -18.37
C SER A 47 14.78 22.49 -18.99
N SER A 48 13.93 22.54 -20.03
CA SER A 48 13.40 23.78 -20.62
C SER A 48 11.87 23.82 -20.60
N ALA A 49 11.32 25.02 -20.55
CA ALA A 49 9.87 25.26 -20.66
C ALA A 49 9.31 24.80 -22.02
N ASP A 50 10.14 24.75 -23.06
CA ASP A 50 9.77 24.29 -24.41
C ASP A 50 9.41 22.79 -24.44
N GLN A 51 9.79 22.03 -23.42
CA GLN A 51 9.51 20.59 -23.30
C GLN A 51 8.22 20.30 -22.51
N ARG A 52 7.33 21.28 -22.37
CA ARG A 52 6.10 21.15 -21.58
C ARG A 52 5.17 20.03 -22.08
N GLU A 53 5.07 19.83 -23.39
CA GLU A 53 4.29 18.70 -23.95
C GLU A 53 4.90 17.35 -23.58
N ASP A 54 6.23 17.27 -23.55
CA ASP A 54 6.95 16.06 -23.13
C ASP A 54 6.68 15.74 -21.67
N LEU A 55 6.67 16.77 -20.81
CA LEU A 55 6.32 16.64 -19.40
C LEU A 55 4.90 16.11 -19.21
N GLU A 56 3.92 16.62 -19.96
CA GLU A 56 2.53 16.16 -19.84
C GLU A 56 2.39 14.69 -20.29
N ARG A 57 3.09 14.30 -21.36
CA ARG A 57 3.13 12.90 -21.82
C ARG A 57 3.79 11.98 -20.78
N GLN A 58 4.90 12.40 -20.17
CA GLN A 58 5.58 11.65 -19.11
C GLN A 58 4.67 11.48 -17.88
N LYS A 59 4.01 12.55 -17.45
CA LYS A 59 3.05 12.54 -16.35
C LYS A 59 1.90 11.57 -16.62
N GLN A 60 1.31 11.62 -17.81
CA GLN A 60 0.20 10.74 -18.18
C GLN A 60 0.62 9.26 -18.11
N ARG A 61 1.79 8.93 -18.64
CA ARG A 61 2.35 7.56 -18.59
C ARG A 61 2.58 7.08 -17.16
N LEU A 62 3.11 7.95 -16.28
CA LEU A 62 3.35 7.62 -14.87
C LEU A 62 2.04 7.42 -14.10
N VAL A 63 1.01 8.22 -14.40
CA VAL A 63 -0.33 8.06 -13.82
C VAL A 63 -0.93 6.71 -14.24
N GLU A 64 -0.83 6.35 -15.51
CA GLU A 64 -1.38 5.09 -16.04
C GLU A 64 -0.64 3.87 -15.47
N TYR A 65 0.68 3.97 -15.33
CA TYR A 65 1.47 2.96 -14.63
C TYR A 65 1.07 2.82 -13.15
N ALA A 66 0.89 3.93 -12.43
CA ALA A 66 0.46 3.90 -11.03
C ALA A 66 -0.93 3.26 -10.86
N LYS A 67 -1.88 3.59 -11.75
CA LYS A 67 -3.21 2.97 -11.79
C LYS A 67 -3.16 1.47 -12.05
N SER A 68 -2.37 1.03 -13.03
CA SER A 68 -2.26 -0.41 -13.38
C SER A 68 -1.57 -1.26 -12.32
N LYS A 69 -0.68 -0.67 -11.51
CA LYS A 69 0.01 -1.34 -10.41
C LYS A 69 -0.83 -1.47 -9.13
N GLY A 70 -2.07 -0.99 -9.12
CA GLY A 70 -3.03 -1.27 -8.06
C GLY A 70 -2.71 -0.56 -6.75
N LEU A 71 -2.47 0.76 -6.83
CA LEU A 71 -2.63 1.67 -5.71
C LEU A 71 -3.87 2.55 -5.93
#